data_AF-A0A7T7DA59-F1
#
_entry.id   AF-A0A7T7DA59-F1
#
_cell.length_a   1.000
_cell.length_b   1.000
_cell.length_c   1.000
_cell.angle_alpha   90.00
_cell.angle_beta   90.00
_cell.angle_gamma   90.00
#
_symmetry.space_group_name_H-M   'P 1'
#
loop_
_entity.id
_entity.type
_entity.pdbx_description
1 polymer ?
#
loop_
_entity_poly.entity_id
_entity_poly.type
_entity_poly.pdbx_seq_one_letter_code
_entity_poly.pdbx_strand_id
1 'polypeptide(L)'
;VSSLAWTGHLVHVAIPESRGIHIGWDNFLTTLPHPDGLTPFFNGNWNIYAQNPDSIEHIFGSNEGSGTAILTFLGGFSPQSQSLWLTDIAHHHLAIAVVFIVAGHMYRTNFGIGHNMKEILDAHRPPGGRLGLGHKGLFDTITNSLHMQLGLALASLGVVTSLTAQHMYALSPYAYMSKDFTTQAALYTHHQYIAGFLMVGAFAHGAIFFVRDYDPEANKDNVLARMLEHKEAIISHLSWVSLFLGFHTLGLYVHNDTVVAFGQPEKQILVEPVFAQFIQAASGKAIYSFDTLLSSQNSPASLASSQIWLPGWLEAINNDKNDLFLTIGPGDFLVHHAIALGLHTTTLILVKGALDARGSKLMPDKKDFGYSFPCDGPGRGGTC
;
A
#
# COMPACT_ATOMS: atom_id res chain seq x y z
N VAL A 1 -3.09 -18.44 -10.20
CA VAL A 1 -3.72 -18.78 -11.51
C VAL A 1 -4.28 -17.55 -12.20
N SER A 2 -5.17 -16.76 -11.58
CA SER A 2 -5.79 -15.59 -12.25
C SER A 2 -4.79 -14.57 -12.77
N SER A 3 -3.72 -14.28 -12.01
CA SER A 3 -2.65 -13.39 -12.47
C SER A 3 -1.90 -13.94 -13.70
N LEU A 4 -1.67 -15.26 -13.76
CA LEU A 4 -1.11 -15.93 -14.94
C LEU A 4 -2.05 -15.83 -16.15
N ALA A 5 -3.36 -16.03 -15.93
CA ALA A 5 -4.36 -15.85 -16.97
C ALA A 5 -4.43 -14.40 -17.47
N TRP A 6 -4.25 -13.42 -16.58
CA TRP A 6 -4.17 -12.01 -16.94
C TRP A 6 -2.92 -11.69 -17.76
N THR A 7 -1.76 -12.27 -17.44
CA THR A 7 -0.59 -12.24 -18.35
C THR A 7 -0.97 -12.79 -19.72
N GLY A 8 -1.65 -13.93 -19.78
CA GLY A 8 -2.14 -14.50 -21.04
C GLY A 8 -3.00 -13.50 -21.83
N HIS A 9 -3.96 -12.84 -21.16
CA HIS A 9 -4.76 -11.79 -21.80
C HIS A 9 -3.92 -10.61 -22.29
N LEU A 10 -2.99 -10.10 -21.48
CA LEU A 10 -2.12 -8.98 -21.86
C LEU A 10 -1.25 -9.32 -23.07
N VAL A 11 -0.62 -10.50 -23.06
CA VAL A 11 0.29 -10.97 -24.12
C VAL A 11 -0.46 -11.30 -25.41
N HIS A 12 -1.63 -11.94 -25.32
CA HIS A 12 -2.35 -12.40 -26.50
C HIS A 12 -3.33 -11.38 -27.07
N VAL A 13 -3.82 -10.41 -26.28
CA VAL A 13 -4.86 -9.47 -26.70
C VAL A 13 -4.38 -8.02 -26.54
N ALA A 14 -4.08 -7.58 -25.32
CA ALA A 14 -3.86 -6.16 -25.07
C ALA A 14 -2.62 -5.61 -25.79
N ILE A 15 -1.50 -6.34 -25.80
CA ILE A 15 -0.27 -5.93 -26.48
C ILE A 15 -0.48 -5.89 -28.00
N PRO A 16 -0.99 -6.94 -28.68
CA PRO A 16 -1.33 -6.86 -30.09
C PRO A 16 -2.27 -5.71 -30.46
N GLU A 17 -3.35 -5.49 -29.69
CA GLU A 17 -4.29 -4.39 -29.94
C GLU A 17 -3.62 -3.02 -29.76
N SER A 18 -2.71 -2.88 -28.78
CA SER A 18 -1.90 -1.67 -28.64
C SER A 18 -0.94 -1.43 -29.81
N ARG A 19 -0.70 -2.46 -30.65
CA ARG A 19 0.11 -2.42 -31.88
C ARG A 19 -0.75 -2.39 -33.15
N GLY A 20 -2.06 -2.16 -33.03
CA GLY A 20 -3.00 -2.11 -34.16
C GLY A 20 -3.26 -3.48 -34.80
N ILE A 21 -2.96 -4.58 -34.10
CA ILE A 21 -3.22 -5.95 -34.55
C ILE A 21 -4.46 -6.46 -33.82
N HIS A 22 -5.55 -6.61 -34.55
CA HIS A 22 -6.81 -7.07 -33.97
C HIS A 22 -6.74 -8.55 -33.55
N ILE A 23 -7.04 -8.82 -32.28
CA ILE A 23 -7.17 -10.18 -31.74
C ILE A 23 -8.53 -10.37 -31.07
N GLY A 24 -9.29 -11.33 -31.60
CA GLY A 24 -10.60 -11.73 -31.12
C GLY A 24 -10.69 -13.22 -30.84
N TRP A 25 -11.86 -13.66 -30.37
CA TRP A 25 -12.15 -15.07 -30.10
C TRP A 25 -12.04 -15.96 -31.36
N ASP A 26 -12.21 -15.36 -32.53
CA ASP A 26 -12.18 -15.99 -33.85
C ASP A 26 -10.76 -16.28 -34.36
N ASN A 27 -9.75 -15.50 -33.93
CA ASN A 27 -8.40 -15.60 -34.47
C ASN A 27 -7.27 -15.82 -33.44
N PHE A 28 -7.54 -15.71 -32.12
CA PHE A 28 -6.48 -15.81 -31.10
C PHE A 28 -5.77 -17.17 -31.04
N LEU A 29 -6.41 -18.25 -31.53
CA LEU A 29 -5.80 -19.59 -31.60
C LEU A 29 -4.84 -19.74 -32.79
N THR A 30 -4.96 -18.89 -33.80
CA THR A 30 -4.17 -18.96 -35.03
C THR A 30 -3.13 -17.85 -35.14
N THR A 31 -3.24 -16.80 -34.32
CA THR A 31 -2.29 -15.69 -34.28
C THR A 31 -1.30 -15.87 -33.14
N LEU A 32 -0.01 -15.90 -33.46
CA LEU A 32 1.04 -16.01 -32.45
C LEU A 32 1.25 -14.67 -31.73
N PRO A 33 1.37 -14.65 -30.39
CA PRO A 33 1.68 -13.42 -29.65
C PRO A 33 3.14 -12.96 -29.81
N HIS A 34 4.04 -13.86 -30.21
CA HIS A 34 5.44 -13.58 -30.49
C HIS A 34 5.88 -14.35 -31.74
N PRO A 35 6.72 -13.78 -32.64
CA PRO A 35 7.13 -14.43 -33.89
C PRO A 35 7.71 -15.84 -33.71
N ASP A 36 8.55 -16.03 -32.70
CA ASP A 36 9.20 -17.32 -32.41
C ASP A 36 8.30 -18.33 -31.65
N GLY A 37 7.05 -17.97 -31.36
CA GLY A 37 6.11 -18.82 -30.62
C GLY A 37 6.65 -19.28 -29.26
N LEU A 38 6.35 -20.53 -28.88
CA LEU A 38 6.74 -21.12 -27.59
C LEU A 38 8.09 -21.84 -27.61
N THR A 39 8.76 -21.94 -28.77
CA THR A 39 10.04 -22.66 -28.88
C THR A 39 11.12 -22.09 -27.95
N PRO A 40 11.33 -20.75 -27.86
CA PRO A 40 12.27 -20.16 -26.91
C PRO A 40 11.95 -20.47 -25.44
N PHE A 41 10.67 -20.53 -25.08
CA PHE A 41 10.21 -20.85 -23.73
C PHE A 41 10.70 -22.24 -23.29
N PHE A 42 10.44 -23.28 -24.10
CA PHE A 42 10.83 -24.66 -23.78
C PHE A 42 12.34 -24.90 -23.86
N ASN A 43 13.05 -24.13 -24.67
CA ASN A 43 14.51 -24.17 -24.75
C ASN A 43 15.22 -23.36 -23.64
N GLY A 44 14.46 -22.68 -22.77
CA GLY A 44 15.02 -21.84 -21.71
C GLY A 44 15.64 -20.52 -22.17
N ASN A 45 15.48 -20.14 -23.45
CA ASN A 45 16.01 -18.89 -23.99
C ASN A 45 14.98 -17.75 -23.86
N TRP A 46 14.61 -17.43 -22.62
CA TRP A 46 13.52 -16.49 -22.33
C TRP A 46 13.82 -15.04 -22.71
N ASN A 47 15.11 -14.69 -22.83
CA ASN A 47 15.54 -13.34 -23.19
C ASN A 47 14.99 -12.90 -24.56
N ILE A 48 14.70 -13.85 -25.47
CA ILE A 48 14.09 -13.55 -26.77
C ILE A 48 12.79 -12.75 -26.61
N TYR A 49 11.96 -13.07 -25.60
CA TYR A 49 10.67 -12.40 -25.39
C TYR A 49 10.76 -10.94 -24.92
N ALA A 50 11.95 -10.49 -24.53
CA ALA A 50 12.23 -9.11 -24.11
C ALA A 50 12.87 -8.26 -25.22
N GLN A 51 13.22 -8.87 -26.36
CA GLN A 51 13.92 -8.19 -27.44
C GLN A 51 12.98 -7.37 -28.32
N ASN A 52 13.48 -6.23 -28.82
CA ASN A 52 12.74 -5.30 -29.67
C ASN A 52 11.44 -4.79 -29.00
N PRO A 53 11.55 -4.05 -27.89
CA PRO A 53 10.39 -3.39 -27.26
C PRO A 53 9.78 -2.35 -28.20
N ASP A 54 8.57 -1.89 -27.86
CA ASP A 54 7.96 -0.75 -28.53
C ASP A 54 8.88 0.49 -28.40
N SER A 55 9.07 1.20 -29.51
CA SER A 55 9.96 2.36 -29.54
C SER A 55 9.37 3.56 -28.82
N ILE A 56 10.19 4.57 -28.53
CA ILE A 56 9.73 5.85 -27.96
C ILE A 56 8.74 6.60 -28.87
N GLU A 57 8.78 6.34 -30.18
CA GLU A 57 7.89 6.90 -31.20
C GLU A 57 6.66 6.01 -31.47
N HIS A 58 6.46 4.94 -30.69
CA HIS A 58 5.31 4.06 -30.84
C HIS A 58 4.00 4.82 -30.67
N ILE A 59 3.08 4.63 -31.64
CA ILE A 59 1.74 5.17 -31.58
C ILE A 59 0.79 4.09 -31.03
N PHE A 60 0.29 4.30 -29.81
CA PHE A 60 -0.61 3.37 -29.14
C PHE A 60 -1.88 3.13 -29.97
N GLY A 61 -2.15 1.86 -30.28
CA GLY A 61 -3.24 1.41 -31.15
C GLY A 61 -2.86 1.30 -32.63
N SER A 62 -1.59 1.52 -33.00
CA SER A 62 -1.09 1.39 -34.38
C SER A 62 0.20 0.56 -34.44
N ASN A 63 0.57 0.14 -35.65
CA ASN A 63 1.80 -0.61 -35.89
C ASN A 63 3.05 0.29 -36.04
N GLU A 64 2.87 1.61 -36.07
CA GLU A 64 3.96 2.57 -36.24
C GLU A 64 4.83 2.62 -34.99
N GLY A 65 6.13 2.35 -35.13
CA GLY A 65 7.07 2.30 -34.01
C GLY A 65 6.89 1.11 -33.06
N SER A 66 6.04 0.14 -33.41
CA SER A 66 5.78 -1.06 -32.61
C SER A 66 6.93 -2.08 -32.65
N GLY A 67 7.14 -2.73 -31.52
CA GLY A 67 8.12 -3.81 -31.35
C GLY A 67 7.47 -5.19 -31.42
N THR A 68 8.25 -6.20 -31.03
CA THR A 68 7.80 -7.60 -30.93
C THR A 68 7.90 -8.17 -29.53
N ALA A 69 8.57 -7.49 -28.60
CA ALA A 69 8.68 -7.95 -27.21
C ALA A 69 7.30 -8.16 -26.59
N ILE A 70 7.18 -9.17 -25.74
CA ILE A 70 5.96 -9.46 -24.98
C ILE A 70 6.16 -9.39 -23.46
N LEU A 71 7.42 -9.45 -23.00
CA LEU A 71 7.78 -9.40 -21.58
C LEU A 71 9.04 -8.56 -21.43
N THR A 72 8.92 -7.36 -20.88
CA THR A 72 10.06 -6.42 -20.73
C THR A 72 10.26 -6.02 -19.27
N PHE A 73 11.29 -5.22 -19.01
CA PHE A 73 11.55 -4.63 -17.71
C PHE A 73 12.15 -3.23 -17.87
N LEU A 74 11.51 -2.40 -18.71
CA LEU A 74 12.03 -1.11 -19.17
C LEU A 74 12.07 -0.08 -18.04
N GLY A 75 11.03 -0.07 -17.19
CA GLY A 75 10.81 1.00 -16.24
C GLY A 75 10.33 2.29 -16.89
N GLY A 76 9.91 3.25 -16.06
CA GLY A 76 9.38 4.53 -16.52
C GLY A 76 8.03 4.43 -17.24
N PHE A 77 7.80 5.32 -18.20
CA PHE A 77 6.52 5.47 -18.90
C PHE A 77 6.71 5.51 -20.41
N SER A 78 5.70 5.05 -21.15
CA SER A 78 5.59 5.30 -22.59
C SER A 78 5.46 6.81 -22.84
N PRO A 79 6.31 7.45 -23.67
CA PRO A 79 6.31 8.89 -23.87
C PRO A 79 4.99 9.44 -24.41
N GLN A 80 4.32 8.68 -25.30
CA GLN A 80 3.08 9.13 -25.92
C GLN A 80 1.90 9.04 -24.94
N SER A 81 1.72 7.88 -24.31
CA SER A 81 0.57 7.57 -23.45
C SER A 81 0.74 8.08 -22.02
N GLN A 82 1.98 8.35 -21.58
CA GLN A 82 2.34 8.71 -20.21
C GLN A 82 1.83 7.69 -19.19
N SER A 83 1.87 6.40 -19.56
CA SER A 83 1.51 5.27 -18.72
C SER A 83 2.60 4.20 -18.70
N LEU A 84 2.50 3.27 -17.75
CA LEU A 84 3.37 2.08 -17.69
C LEU A 84 3.31 1.27 -18.99
N TRP A 85 4.43 0.64 -19.34
CA TRP A 85 4.54 -0.23 -20.51
C TRP A 85 3.70 -1.50 -20.34
N LEU A 86 2.86 -1.85 -21.34
CA LEU A 86 2.02 -3.05 -21.28
C LEU A 86 2.85 -4.34 -21.13
N THR A 87 4.02 -4.40 -21.77
CA THR A 87 4.97 -5.51 -21.67
C THR A 87 5.60 -5.63 -20.28
N ASP A 88 5.82 -4.51 -19.57
CA ASP A 88 6.25 -4.52 -18.16
C ASP A 88 5.09 -4.97 -17.25
N ILE A 89 3.86 -4.53 -17.51
CA ILE A 89 2.67 -4.98 -16.77
C ILE A 89 2.45 -6.49 -16.97
N ALA A 90 2.61 -7.00 -18.20
CA ALA A 90 2.48 -8.43 -18.50
C ALA A 90 3.53 -9.25 -17.75
N HIS A 91 4.79 -8.79 -17.76
CA HIS A 91 5.88 -9.42 -17.04
C HIS A 91 5.69 -9.38 -15.53
N HIS A 92 5.22 -8.25 -14.98
CA HIS A 92 4.85 -8.13 -13.57
C HIS A 92 3.83 -9.20 -13.16
N HIS A 93 2.74 -9.34 -13.92
CA HIS A 93 1.71 -10.33 -13.63
C HIS A 93 2.25 -11.77 -13.73
N LEU A 94 3.15 -12.04 -14.68
CA LEU A 94 3.75 -13.36 -14.82
C LEU A 94 4.60 -13.69 -13.58
N ALA A 95 5.43 -12.74 -13.16
CA ALA A 95 6.31 -12.88 -12.01
C ALA A 95 5.52 -13.10 -10.71
N ILE A 96 4.52 -12.26 -10.41
CA ILE A 96 3.71 -12.43 -9.20
C ILE A 96 2.85 -13.70 -9.26
N ALA A 97 2.43 -14.15 -10.45
CA ALA A 97 1.70 -15.39 -10.59
C ALA A 97 2.56 -16.59 -10.17
N VAL A 98 3.84 -16.63 -10.55
CA VAL A 98 4.78 -17.67 -10.10
C VAL A 98 4.93 -17.63 -8.58
N VAL A 99 5.16 -16.44 -8.00
CA VAL A 99 5.27 -16.26 -6.54
C VAL A 99 4.03 -16.80 -5.83
N PHE A 100 2.83 -16.43 -6.28
CA PHE A 100 1.58 -16.86 -5.64
C PHE A 100 1.26 -18.34 -5.86
N ILE A 101 1.61 -18.90 -7.02
CA ILE A 101 1.46 -20.35 -7.25
C ILE A 101 2.36 -21.11 -6.27
N VAL A 102 3.63 -20.74 -6.15
CA VAL A 102 4.56 -21.40 -5.21
C VAL A 102 4.09 -21.22 -3.77
N ALA A 103 3.74 -19.99 -3.36
CA ALA A 103 3.23 -19.71 -2.01
C ALA A 103 1.92 -20.46 -1.70
N GLY A 104 1.05 -20.67 -2.69
CA GLY A 104 -0.19 -21.43 -2.56
C GLY A 104 -0.01 -22.91 -2.21
N HIS A 105 1.20 -23.45 -2.32
CA HIS A 105 1.53 -24.84 -1.96
C HIS A 105 2.24 -24.97 -0.60
N MET A 106 2.31 -23.88 0.19
CA MET A 106 3.01 -23.88 1.49
C MET A 106 2.24 -24.62 2.59
N TYR A 107 0.91 -24.49 2.63
CA TYR A 107 0.10 -24.97 3.75
C TYR A 107 -0.43 -26.39 3.53
N ARG A 108 -0.44 -27.18 4.61
CA ARG A 108 -0.82 -28.60 4.58
C ARG A 108 -2.29 -28.77 4.19
N THR A 109 -2.52 -29.66 3.24
CA THR A 109 -3.86 -30.09 2.79
C THR A 109 -4.08 -31.58 3.06
N ASN A 110 -5.12 -32.18 2.48
CA ASN A 110 -5.39 -33.62 2.53
C ASN A 110 -4.31 -34.49 1.88
N PHE A 111 -3.33 -33.90 1.17
CA PHE A 111 -2.16 -34.58 0.62
C PHE A 111 -1.04 -34.84 1.66
N GLY A 112 -1.20 -34.41 2.92
CA GLY A 112 -0.30 -34.75 4.02
C GLY A 112 1.05 -34.02 4.05
N ILE A 113 1.36 -33.20 3.05
CA ILE A 113 2.60 -32.40 2.95
C ILE A 113 2.25 -30.91 3.09
N GLY A 114 3.13 -30.14 3.76
CA GLY A 114 3.01 -28.70 3.97
C GLY A 114 2.97 -28.32 5.46
N HIS A 115 2.77 -27.04 5.74
CA HIS A 115 2.77 -26.52 7.10
C HIS A 115 1.36 -26.40 7.72
N ASN A 116 1.26 -26.66 9.03
CA ASN A 116 0.09 -26.32 9.82
C ASN A 116 0.27 -24.93 10.45
N MET A 117 -0.62 -24.00 10.13
CA MET A 117 -0.55 -22.62 10.62
C MET A 117 -0.66 -22.54 12.15
N LYS A 118 -1.42 -23.44 12.78
CA LYS A 118 -1.51 -23.52 14.25
C LYS A 118 -0.17 -23.89 14.87
N GLU A 119 0.50 -24.90 14.32
CA GLU A 119 1.83 -25.33 14.79
C GLU A 119 2.87 -24.23 14.60
N ILE A 120 2.84 -23.50 13.47
CA ILE A 120 3.70 -22.33 13.24
C ILE A 120 3.48 -21.27 14.33
N LEU A 121 2.23 -20.89 14.59
CA LEU A 121 1.91 -19.85 15.58
C LEU A 121 2.30 -20.28 17.00
N ASP A 122 1.97 -21.51 17.40
CA ASP A 122 2.25 -22.00 18.75
C ASP A 122 3.76 -22.13 19.04
N ALA A 123 4.56 -22.41 18.00
CA ALA A 123 6.01 -22.50 18.05
C ALA A 123 6.71 -21.14 17.97
N HIS A 124 6.08 -20.13 17.35
CA HIS A 124 6.69 -18.81 17.15
C HIS A 124 6.67 -17.99 18.44
N ARG A 125 7.71 -18.14 19.26
CA ARG A 125 7.89 -17.44 20.53
C ARG A 125 9.16 -16.60 20.51
N PRO A 126 9.12 -15.36 21.04
CA PRO A 126 10.31 -14.52 21.08
C PRO A 126 11.36 -15.11 22.02
N PRO A 127 12.65 -15.09 21.64
CA PRO A 127 13.72 -15.66 22.45
C PRO A 127 13.86 -14.98 23.83
N GLY A 128 13.39 -13.73 23.98
CA GLY A 128 13.52 -12.96 25.21
C GLY A 128 12.36 -13.05 26.21
N GLY A 129 11.31 -13.83 25.94
CA GLY A 129 10.18 -14.04 26.88
C GLY A 129 9.31 -12.82 27.22
N ARG A 130 9.64 -11.62 26.74
CA ARG A 130 8.96 -10.34 27.08
C ARG A 130 7.51 -10.24 26.59
N LEU A 131 7.08 -11.13 25.69
CA LEU A 131 5.72 -11.18 25.13
C LEU A 131 4.90 -12.37 25.66
N GLY A 132 5.25 -12.89 26.84
CA GLY A 132 4.53 -14.00 27.49
C GLY A 132 4.57 -15.28 26.65
N LEU A 133 3.41 -15.91 26.46
CA LEU A 133 3.26 -17.13 25.66
C LEU A 133 3.31 -16.90 24.14
N GLY A 134 3.52 -15.66 23.69
CA GLY A 134 3.63 -15.32 22.27
C GLY A 134 2.29 -15.48 21.54
N HIS A 135 2.30 -16.18 20.40
CA HIS A 135 1.12 -16.35 19.54
C HIS A 135 0.23 -17.55 19.90
N LYS A 136 0.48 -18.20 21.03
CA LYS A 136 -0.27 -19.39 21.43
C LYS A 136 -1.78 -19.10 21.52
N GLY A 137 -2.59 -19.98 20.93
CA GLY A 137 -4.06 -19.86 20.92
C GLY A 137 -4.62 -18.86 19.89
N LEU A 138 -3.78 -18.03 19.25
CA LEU A 138 -4.27 -17.04 18.27
C LEU A 138 -4.91 -17.67 17.05
N PHE A 139 -4.46 -18.86 16.62
CA PHE A 139 -5.07 -19.55 15.50
C PHE A 139 -6.56 -19.78 15.75
N ASP A 140 -6.91 -20.41 16.88
CA ASP A 140 -8.31 -20.68 17.21
C ASP A 140 -9.08 -19.38 17.49
N THR A 141 -8.48 -18.40 18.17
CA THR A 141 -9.10 -17.08 18.41
C THR A 141 -9.49 -16.38 17.10
N ILE A 142 -8.65 -16.43 16.08
CA ILE A 142 -8.91 -15.81 14.78
C ILE A 142 -9.90 -16.67 13.97
N THR A 143 -9.70 -17.98 13.86
CA THR A 143 -10.53 -18.84 13.01
C THR A 143 -11.94 -19.02 13.53
N ASN A 144 -12.16 -18.90 14.85
CA ASN A 144 -13.48 -19.04 15.46
C ASN A 144 -14.29 -17.74 15.49
N SER A 145 -13.67 -16.57 15.24
CA SER A 145 -14.37 -15.28 15.21
C SER A 145 -14.43 -14.69 13.79
N LEU A 146 -15.65 -14.58 13.26
CA LEU A 146 -15.89 -13.87 12.00
C LEU A 146 -15.61 -12.37 12.14
N HIS A 147 -15.81 -11.78 13.33
CA HIS A 147 -15.50 -10.37 13.56
C HIS A 147 -14.01 -10.09 13.53
N MET A 148 -13.19 -10.97 14.10
CA MET A 148 -11.73 -10.85 13.99
C MET A 148 -11.26 -11.00 12.54
N GLN A 149 -11.78 -12.01 11.82
CA GLN A 149 -11.46 -12.21 10.40
C GLN A 149 -11.86 -11.01 9.54
N LEU A 150 -13.07 -10.49 9.73
CA LEU A 150 -13.56 -9.32 9.00
C LEU A 150 -12.74 -8.07 9.35
N GLY A 151 -12.40 -7.86 10.62
CA GLY A 151 -11.53 -6.76 11.05
C GLY A 151 -10.18 -6.80 10.34
N LEU A 152 -9.51 -7.97 10.29
CA LEU A 152 -8.24 -8.14 9.60
C LEU A 152 -8.38 -7.96 8.08
N ALA A 153 -9.41 -8.54 7.47
CA ALA A 153 -9.65 -8.41 6.04
C ALA A 153 -9.88 -6.94 5.62
N LEU A 154 -10.69 -6.20 6.39
CA LEU A 154 -10.94 -4.78 6.16
C LEU A 154 -9.67 -3.94 6.37
N ALA A 155 -8.84 -4.25 7.38
CA ALA A 155 -7.58 -3.56 7.60
C ALA A 155 -6.60 -3.79 6.44
N SER A 156 -6.40 -5.04 6.02
CA SER A 156 -5.53 -5.37 4.89
C SER A 156 -6.05 -4.74 3.58
N LEU A 157 -7.35 -4.81 3.32
CA LEU A 157 -7.96 -4.21 2.14
C LEU A 157 -7.91 -2.67 2.18
N GLY A 158 -8.10 -2.05 3.34
CA GLY A 158 -8.00 -0.61 3.52
C GLY A 158 -6.60 -0.09 3.19
N VAL A 159 -5.56 -0.78 3.65
CA VAL A 159 -4.15 -0.47 3.32
C VAL A 159 -3.89 -0.61 1.83
N VAL A 160 -4.29 -1.72 1.20
CA VAL A 160 -4.09 -1.93 -0.25
C VAL A 160 -4.91 -0.95 -1.09
N THR A 161 -6.11 -0.57 -0.65
CA THR A 161 -6.94 0.45 -1.31
C THR A 161 -6.25 1.82 -1.30
N SER A 162 -5.68 2.24 -0.16
CA SER A 162 -4.92 3.50 -0.09
C SER A 162 -3.64 3.43 -0.93
N LEU A 163 -2.92 2.29 -0.89
CA LEU A 163 -1.75 2.05 -1.73
C LEU A 163 -2.09 2.15 -3.22
N THR A 164 -3.24 1.61 -3.62
CA THR A 164 -3.75 1.70 -5.01
C THR A 164 -3.93 3.16 -5.42
N ALA A 165 -4.54 3.99 -4.56
CA ALA A 165 -4.69 5.42 -4.83
C ALA A 165 -3.34 6.11 -5.00
N GLN A 166 -2.39 5.86 -4.09
CA GLN A 166 -1.06 6.48 -4.12
C GLN A 166 -0.23 6.04 -5.33
N HIS A 167 -0.28 4.76 -5.70
CA HIS A 167 0.46 4.26 -6.85
C HIS A 167 -0.18 4.69 -8.17
N MET A 168 -1.52 4.70 -8.30
CA MET A 168 -2.16 4.99 -9.58
C MET A 168 -1.95 6.43 -10.06
N TYR A 169 -1.86 7.41 -9.15
CA TYR A 169 -1.60 8.78 -9.59
C TYR A 169 -0.12 8.97 -9.99
N ALA A 170 0.82 8.39 -9.24
CA ALA A 170 2.25 8.54 -9.49
C ALA A 170 2.78 7.63 -10.62
N LEU A 171 2.20 6.44 -10.78
CA LEU A 171 2.57 5.41 -11.75
C LEU A 171 1.33 5.01 -12.56
N SER A 172 0.90 5.90 -13.45
CA SER A 172 -0.33 5.73 -14.23
C SER A 172 -0.31 4.41 -15.03
N PRO A 173 -1.20 3.44 -14.76
CA PRO A 173 -1.19 2.15 -15.45
C PRO A 173 -2.00 2.14 -16.75
N TYR A 174 -2.82 3.17 -16.98
CA TYR A 174 -3.73 3.26 -18.13
C TYR A 174 -3.29 4.37 -19.09
N ALA A 175 -3.31 4.05 -20.38
CA ALA A 175 -2.91 4.98 -21.43
C ALA A 175 -3.74 6.27 -21.36
N TYR A 176 -3.06 7.42 -21.41
CA TYR A 176 -3.62 8.77 -21.40
C TYR A 176 -4.36 9.19 -20.12
N MET A 177 -4.41 8.35 -19.08
CA MET A 177 -5.10 8.70 -17.82
C MET A 177 -4.47 9.93 -17.14
N SER A 178 -3.15 10.06 -17.18
CA SER A 178 -2.41 11.21 -16.63
C SER A 178 -2.69 12.54 -17.34
N LYS A 179 -3.37 12.51 -18.51
CA LYS A 179 -3.82 13.71 -19.23
C LYS A 179 -5.28 14.06 -18.92
N ASP A 180 -6.04 13.15 -18.31
CA ASP A 180 -7.40 13.40 -17.84
C ASP A 180 -7.38 13.70 -16.33
N PHE A 181 -7.15 14.97 -16.02
CA PHE A 181 -7.02 15.44 -14.64
C PHE A 181 -8.28 15.22 -13.80
N THR A 182 -9.47 15.27 -14.41
CA THR A 182 -10.73 15.07 -13.66
C THR A 182 -10.88 13.61 -13.28
N THR A 183 -10.59 12.68 -14.21
CA THR A 183 -10.60 11.25 -13.92
C THR A 183 -9.55 10.89 -12.86
N GLN A 184 -8.32 11.41 -12.97
CA GLN A 184 -7.25 11.13 -12.00
C GLN A 184 -7.60 11.64 -10.59
N ALA A 185 -8.11 12.87 -10.48
CA ALA A 185 -8.57 13.44 -9.20
C ALA A 185 -9.73 12.65 -8.59
N ALA A 186 -10.70 12.24 -9.42
CA ALA A 186 -11.83 11.43 -8.99
C ALA A 186 -11.38 10.05 -8.47
N LEU A 187 -10.49 9.36 -9.21
CA LEU A 187 -9.99 8.05 -8.81
C LEU A 187 -9.19 8.08 -7.52
N TYR A 188 -8.30 9.07 -7.34
CA TYR A 188 -7.54 9.23 -6.10
C TYR A 188 -8.47 9.48 -4.92
N THR A 189 -9.38 10.44 -5.04
CA THR A 189 -10.35 10.80 -3.99
C THR A 189 -11.23 9.60 -3.64
N HIS A 190 -11.78 8.93 -4.65
CA HIS A 190 -12.65 7.76 -4.50
C HIS A 190 -11.98 6.67 -3.66
N HIS A 191 -10.78 6.23 -4.06
CA HIS A 191 -10.08 5.15 -3.36
C HIS A 191 -9.64 5.56 -1.96
N GLN A 192 -9.24 6.82 -1.73
CA GLN A 192 -8.89 7.27 -0.37
C GLN A 192 -10.09 7.32 0.57
N TYR A 193 -11.26 7.76 0.10
CA TYR A 193 -12.47 7.72 0.93
C TYR A 193 -12.87 6.28 1.25
N ILE A 194 -12.85 5.37 0.28
CA ILE A 194 -13.12 3.95 0.52
C ILE A 194 -12.11 3.36 1.52
N ALA A 195 -10.83 3.65 1.37
CA ALA A 195 -9.80 3.22 2.31
C ALA A 195 -10.12 3.68 3.74
N GLY A 196 -10.53 4.93 3.92
CA GLY A 196 -10.97 5.46 5.21
C GLY A 196 -12.14 4.67 5.81
N PHE A 197 -13.19 4.38 5.03
CA PHE A 197 -14.34 3.58 5.48
C PHE A 197 -13.93 2.15 5.86
N LEU A 198 -13.09 1.50 5.06
CA LEU A 198 -12.57 0.16 5.34
C LEU A 198 -11.76 0.15 6.65
N MET A 199 -10.88 1.14 6.86
CA MET A 199 -10.06 1.23 8.07
C MET A 199 -10.91 1.45 9.32
N VAL A 200 -11.91 2.35 9.29
CA VAL A 200 -12.84 2.54 10.42
C VAL A 200 -13.63 1.25 10.70
N GLY A 201 -14.13 0.59 9.64
CA GLY A 201 -14.84 -0.69 9.75
C GLY A 201 -13.97 -1.80 10.36
N ALA A 202 -12.68 -1.83 10.04
CA ALA A 202 -11.73 -2.79 10.60
C ALA A 202 -11.64 -2.67 12.13
N PHE A 203 -11.45 -1.46 12.65
CA PHE A 203 -11.41 -1.21 14.09
C PHE A 203 -12.76 -1.44 14.77
N ALA A 204 -13.87 -1.09 14.12
CA ALA A 204 -15.21 -1.38 14.62
C ALA A 204 -15.42 -2.89 14.82
N HIS A 205 -15.05 -3.70 13.83
CA HIS A 205 -15.14 -5.16 13.96
C HIS A 205 -14.15 -5.75 14.96
N GLY A 206 -12.97 -5.15 15.13
CA GLY A 206 -12.05 -5.48 16.23
C GLY A 206 -12.67 -5.21 17.61
N ALA A 207 -13.35 -4.08 17.78
CA ALA A 207 -14.07 -3.76 19.02
C ALA A 207 -15.24 -4.74 19.27
N ILE A 208 -16.02 -5.07 18.24
CA ILE A 208 -17.10 -6.06 18.33
C ILE A 208 -16.54 -7.43 18.73
N PHE A 209 -15.40 -7.84 18.16
CA PHE A 209 -14.69 -9.06 18.57
C PHE A 209 -14.36 -9.03 20.07
N PHE A 210 -13.79 -7.94 20.58
CA PHE A 210 -13.48 -7.83 22.01
C PHE A 210 -14.70 -7.94 22.91
N VAL A 211 -15.87 -7.46 22.48
CA VAL A 211 -17.10 -7.56 23.27
C VAL A 211 -17.67 -8.98 23.22
N ARG A 212 -17.80 -9.56 22.02
CA ARG A 212 -18.62 -10.76 21.79
C ARG A 212 -17.84 -12.07 21.84
N ASP A 213 -16.64 -12.09 21.25
CA ASP A 213 -15.97 -13.34 20.87
C ASP A 213 -14.65 -13.54 21.64
N TYR A 214 -14.07 -12.49 22.22
CA TYR A 214 -12.84 -12.60 22.98
C TYR A 214 -13.04 -13.36 24.30
N ASP A 215 -12.32 -14.47 24.43
CA ASP A 215 -12.18 -15.26 25.65
C ASP A 215 -10.82 -14.99 26.33
N PRO A 216 -10.80 -14.36 27.53
CA PRO A 216 -9.59 -14.12 28.29
C PRO A 216 -8.85 -15.41 28.71
N GLU A 217 -9.55 -16.50 28.97
CA GLU A 217 -8.91 -17.74 29.45
C GLU A 217 -8.17 -18.44 28.31
N ALA A 218 -8.80 -18.54 27.12
CA ALA A 218 -8.15 -19.08 25.93
C ALA A 218 -6.94 -18.24 25.47
N ASN A 219 -6.94 -16.94 25.75
CA ASN A 219 -5.88 -16.01 25.34
C ASN A 219 -4.92 -15.62 26.47
N LYS A 220 -4.99 -16.31 27.62
CA LYS A 220 -4.19 -15.97 28.80
C LYS A 220 -2.69 -15.91 28.50
N ASP A 221 -2.06 -14.84 28.96
CA ASP A 221 -0.62 -14.56 28.82
C ASP A 221 -0.09 -14.51 27.38
N ASN A 222 -0.94 -14.55 26.35
CA ASN A 222 -0.53 -14.38 24.96
C ASN A 222 -0.41 -12.88 24.59
N VAL A 223 0.05 -12.58 23.38
CA VAL A 223 0.27 -11.19 22.93
C VAL A 223 -1.00 -10.32 22.99
N LEU A 224 -2.19 -10.90 22.78
CA LEU A 224 -3.46 -10.18 22.78
C LEU A 224 -3.88 -9.81 24.21
N ALA A 225 -3.78 -10.76 25.15
CA ALA A 225 -4.03 -10.48 26.56
C ALA A 225 -3.04 -9.44 27.12
N ARG A 226 -1.75 -9.60 26.83
CA ARG A 226 -0.73 -8.66 27.29
C ARG A 226 -1.00 -7.24 26.81
N MET A 227 -1.41 -7.05 25.55
CA MET A 227 -1.79 -5.73 25.02
C MET A 227 -2.90 -5.08 25.87
N LEU A 228 -3.91 -5.85 26.28
CA LEU A 228 -4.99 -5.34 27.13
C LEU A 228 -4.51 -4.95 28.54
N GLU A 229 -3.49 -5.62 29.09
CA GLU A 229 -2.92 -5.32 30.42
C GLU A 229 -2.23 -3.94 30.49
N HIS A 230 -1.76 -3.40 29.36
CA HIS A 230 -1.12 -2.10 29.29
C HIS A 230 -1.83 -1.13 28.33
N LYS A 231 -3.16 -1.30 28.17
CA LYS A 231 -3.97 -0.46 27.28
C LYS A 231 -3.88 1.03 27.61
N GLU A 232 -3.77 1.38 28.90
CA GLU A 232 -3.67 2.77 29.35
C GLU A 232 -2.38 3.42 28.84
N ALA A 233 -1.28 2.67 28.76
CA ALA A 233 -0.03 3.17 28.20
C ALA A 233 -0.17 3.41 26.69
N ILE A 234 -0.80 2.50 25.94
CA ILE A 234 -1.04 2.67 24.50
C ILE A 234 -1.88 3.93 24.25
N ILE A 235 -3.00 4.06 24.98
CA ILE A 235 -3.94 5.18 24.84
C ILE A 235 -3.26 6.50 25.23
N SER A 236 -2.46 6.54 26.31
CA SER A 236 -1.80 7.77 26.75
C SER A 236 -0.73 8.25 25.77
N HIS A 237 0.04 7.34 25.17
CA HIS A 237 1.04 7.70 24.16
C HIS A 237 0.37 8.21 22.88
N LEU A 238 -0.69 7.56 22.40
CA LEU A 238 -1.47 8.05 21.26
C LEU A 238 -2.06 9.44 21.55
N SER A 239 -2.58 9.67 22.75
CA SER A 239 -3.06 10.98 23.18
C SER A 239 -1.94 12.03 23.18
N TRP A 240 -0.75 11.69 23.68
CA TRP A 240 0.39 12.60 23.67
C TRP A 240 0.81 12.96 22.25
N VAL A 241 0.93 11.99 21.34
CA VAL A 241 1.30 12.26 19.93
C VAL A 241 0.26 13.15 19.25
N SER A 242 -1.04 12.86 19.42
CA SER A 242 -2.11 13.70 18.89
C SER A 242 -2.04 15.14 19.40
N LEU A 243 -1.84 15.34 20.71
CA LEU A 243 -1.71 16.68 21.28
C LEU A 243 -0.44 17.38 20.80
N PHE A 244 0.69 16.67 20.77
CA PHE A 244 1.96 17.20 20.29
C PHE A 244 1.85 17.69 18.84
N LEU A 245 1.35 16.84 17.93
CA LEU A 245 1.13 17.24 16.54
C LEU A 245 0.14 18.38 16.44
N GLY A 246 -0.97 18.33 17.17
CA GLY A 246 -2.00 19.37 17.16
C GLY A 246 -1.47 20.75 17.54
N PHE A 247 -0.76 20.85 18.67
CA PHE A 247 -0.21 22.12 19.13
C PHE A 247 0.83 22.71 18.17
N HIS A 248 1.75 21.89 17.66
CA HIS A 248 2.85 22.39 16.84
C HIS A 248 2.41 22.68 15.40
N THR A 249 1.63 21.79 14.78
CA THR A 249 1.15 22.01 13.41
C THR A 249 0.23 23.21 13.31
N LEU A 250 -0.79 23.29 14.19
CA LEU A 250 -1.69 24.44 14.21
C LEU A 250 -0.95 25.72 14.61
N GLY A 251 -0.04 25.64 15.58
CA GLY A 251 0.77 26.78 16.01
C GLY A 251 1.60 27.37 14.87
N LEU A 252 2.22 26.53 14.03
CA LEU A 252 2.97 26.98 12.86
C LEU A 252 2.07 27.60 11.78
N TYR A 253 0.90 27.03 11.51
CA TYR A 253 -0.07 27.65 10.59
C TYR A 253 -0.49 29.04 11.07
N VAL A 254 -0.91 29.17 12.33
CA VAL A 254 -1.34 30.45 12.91
C VAL A 254 -0.20 31.47 12.96
N HIS A 255 1.02 31.05 13.29
CA HIS A 255 2.21 31.91 13.24
C HIS A 255 2.42 32.45 11.82
N ASN A 256 2.44 31.57 10.81
CA ASN A 256 2.68 31.92 9.41
C ASN A 256 1.59 32.87 8.88
N ASP A 257 0.31 32.59 9.16
CA ASP A 257 -0.79 33.48 8.79
C ASP A 257 -0.66 34.86 9.44
N THR A 258 -0.27 34.91 10.72
CA THR A 258 -0.14 36.17 11.47
C THR A 258 0.97 37.06 10.90
N VAL A 259 2.16 36.50 10.64
CA VAL A 259 3.28 37.28 10.11
C VAL A 259 3.04 37.72 8.66
N VAL A 260 2.35 36.90 7.86
CA VAL A 260 1.93 37.28 6.50
C VAL A 260 0.89 38.40 6.54
N ALA A 261 -0.11 38.31 7.44
CA ALA A 261 -1.10 39.36 7.63
C ALA A 261 -0.47 40.70 8.07
N PHE A 262 0.66 40.66 8.80
CA PHE A 262 1.46 41.85 9.14
C PHE A 262 2.41 42.31 8.04
N GLY A 263 2.36 41.73 6.84
CA GLY A 263 3.21 42.11 5.70
C GLY A 263 4.67 41.70 5.87
N GLN A 264 4.96 40.70 6.70
CA GLN A 264 6.32 40.19 7.00
C GLN A 264 6.44 38.71 6.63
N PRO A 265 6.25 38.33 5.34
CA PRO A 265 6.27 36.93 4.91
C PRO A 265 7.63 36.24 5.13
N GLU A 266 8.73 37.00 5.22
CA GLU A 266 10.07 36.50 5.52
C GLU A 266 10.23 35.96 6.95
N LYS A 267 9.29 36.28 7.85
CA LYS A 267 9.27 35.79 9.24
C LYS A 267 8.47 34.50 9.42
N GLN A 268 7.99 33.92 8.33
CA GLN A 268 7.39 32.59 8.36
C GLN A 268 8.43 31.55 8.80
N ILE A 269 7.96 30.51 9.47
CA ILE A 269 8.76 29.35 9.80
C ILE A 269 8.50 28.32 8.69
N LEU A 270 9.46 28.19 7.78
CA LEU A 270 9.40 27.30 6.63
C LEU A 270 10.40 26.15 6.84
N VAL A 271 9.88 25.00 7.24
CA VAL A 271 10.70 23.81 7.51
C VAL A 271 10.75 22.93 6.26
N GLU A 272 11.94 22.67 5.74
CA GLU A 272 12.13 21.77 4.60
C GLU A 272 11.92 20.30 5.01
N PRO A 273 11.17 19.50 4.22
CA PRO A 273 10.97 18.08 4.48
C PRO A 273 12.20 17.25 4.05
N VAL A 274 13.37 17.52 4.64
CA VAL A 274 14.67 16.96 4.24
C VAL A 274 14.69 15.43 4.22
N PHE A 275 13.95 14.76 5.11
CA PHE A 275 13.85 13.29 5.11
C PHE A 275 13.11 12.76 3.90
N ALA A 276 12.04 13.43 3.46
CA ALA A 276 11.30 13.03 2.28
C ALA A 276 12.08 13.38 1.00
N GLN A 277 12.76 14.54 0.96
CA GLN A 277 13.66 14.91 -0.13
C GLN A 277 14.83 13.92 -0.27
N PHE A 278 15.38 13.44 0.85
CA PHE A 278 16.37 12.36 0.87
C PHE A 278 15.82 11.07 0.26
N ILE A 279 14.57 10.68 0.54
CA ILE A 279 13.95 9.49 -0.09
C ILE A 279 13.81 9.70 -1.61
N GLN A 280 13.41 10.89 -2.07
CA GLN A 280 13.35 11.19 -3.51
C GLN A 280 14.73 11.08 -4.16
N ALA A 281 15.77 11.60 -3.51
CA ALA A 281 17.14 11.49 -4.01
C ALA A 281 17.66 10.04 -3.96
N ALA A 282 17.42 9.30 -2.88
CA ALA A 282 17.72 7.89 -2.78
C ALA A 282 17.06 7.06 -3.89
N SER A 283 15.91 7.53 -4.38
CA SER A 283 15.15 6.95 -5.49
C SER A 283 15.65 7.43 -6.87
N GLY A 284 16.64 8.32 -6.96
CA GLY A 284 17.23 8.76 -8.22
C GLY A 284 16.87 10.17 -8.67
N LYS A 285 16.13 10.93 -7.86
CA LYS A 285 15.78 12.32 -8.18
C LYS A 285 16.96 13.26 -7.93
N ALA A 286 17.44 13.94 -8.97
CA ALA A 286 18.67 14.70 -8.92
C ALA A 286 18.53 16.12 -8.35
N ILE A 287 17.31 16.68 -8.31
CA ILE A 287 17.08 18.11 -8.00
C ILE A 287 17.62 18.57 -6.65
N TYR A 288 17.68 17.68 -5.64
CA TYR A 288 18.11 18.00 -4.28
C TYR A 288 19.61 17.84 -4.04
N SER A 289 20.36 17.29 -5.00
CA SER A 289 21.83 17.16 -4.92
C SER A 289 22.38 16.41 -3.69
N PHE A 290 21.64 15.43 -3.15
CA PHE A 290 22.13 14.58 -2.04
C PHE A 290 23.21 13.57 -2.43
N ASP A 291 23.37 13.25 -3.73
CA ASP A 291 24.33 12.28 -4.28
C ASP A 291 24.43 10.96 -3.47
N THR A 292 23.29 10.27 -3.33
CA THR A 292 23.18 9.03 -2.54
C THR A 292 22.39 7.95 -3.28
N LEU A 293 22.73 6.69 -3.05
CA LEU A 293 22.03 5.54 -3.63
C LEU A 293 21.78 5.72 -5.13
N LEU A 294 20.52 5.76 -5.60
CA LEU A 294 20.21 5.81 -7.03
C LEU A 294 20.47 7.18 -7.68
N SER A 295 20.60 8.27 -6.91
CA SER A 295 21.04 9.56 -7.49
C SER A 295 22.55 9.61 -7.69
N SER A 296 23.31 8.64 -7.15
CA SER A 296 24.76 8.55 -7.33
C SER A 296 25.10 7.49 -8.38
N GLN A 297 25.74 7.90 -9.49
CA GLN A 297 26.04 6.99 -10.61
C GLN A 297 27.01 5.86 -10.23
N ASN A 298 27.87 6.10 -9.24
CA ASN A 298 28.90 5.15 -8.79
C ASN A 298 28.43 4.25 -7.63
N SER A 299 27.21 4.42 -7.14
CA SER A 299 26.64 3.59 -6.09
C SER A 299 26.47 2.13 -6.56
N PRO A 300 26.76 1.13 -5.70
CA PRO A 300 26.46 -0.27 -6.00
C PRO A 300 25.00 -0.51 -6.41
N ALA A 301 24.05 0.25 -5.84
CA ALA A 301 22.63 0.16 -6.19
C ALA A 301 22.35 0.58 -7.64
N SER A 302 23.01 1.66 -8.09
CA SER A 302 22.89 2.18 -9.44
C SER A 302 23.54 1.24 -10.45
N LEU A 303 24.76 0.79 -10.16
CA LEU A 303 25.51 -0.11 -11.04
C LEU A 303 24.77 -1.42 -11.30
N ALA A 304 24.23 -2.05 -10.25
CA ALA A 304 23.51 -3.32 -10.34
C ALA A 304 22.22 -3.25 -11.18
N SER A 305 21.59 -2.07 -11.29
CA SER A 305 20.30 -1.89 -11.96
C SER A 305 20.40 -1.17 -13.32
N SER A 306 21.59 -0.64 -13.63
CA SER A 306 21.85 0.26 -14.79
C SER A 306 21.50 -0.32 -16.16
N GLN A 307 21.52 -1.64 -16.31
CA GLN A 307 21.25 -2.34 -17.59
C GLN A 307 19.86 -2.99 -17.65
N ILE A 308 18.98 -2.69 -16.68
CA ILE A 308 17.68 -3.34 -16.57
C ILE A 308 16.55 -2.29 -16.61
N TRP A 309 16.09 -1.80 -15.45
CA TRP A 309 14.95 -0.88 -15.31
C TRP A 309 15.37 0.56 -14.98
N LEU A 310 16.61 0.76 -14.53
CA LEU A 310 17.05 2.02 -13.95
C LEU A 310 17.07 3.18 -14.96
N PRO A 311 17.48 3.01 -16.24
CA PRO A 311 17.47 4.12 -17.20
C PRO A 311 16.08 4.73 -17.40
N GLY A 312 15.07 3.90 -17.66
CA GLY A 312 13.68 4.36 -17.85
C GLY A 312 13.09 4.96 -16.56
N TRP A 313 13.45 4.40 -15.40
CA TRP A 313 13.07 4.99 -14.11
C TRP A 313 13.69 6.37 -13.87
N LEU A 314 15.00 6.54 -14.12
CA LEU A 314 15.70 7.81 -13.94
C LEU A 314 15.19 8.89 -14.90
N GLU A 315 14.83 8.51 -16.12
CA GLU A 315 14.15 9.40 -17.05
C GLU A 315 12.80 9.87 -16.48
N ALA A 316 11.97 8.93 -16.00
CA ALA A 316 10.65 9.25 -15.49
C ALA A 316 10.69 10.12 -14.22
N ILE A 317 11.51 9.78 -13.23
CA ILE A 317 11.56 10.49 -11.93
C ILE A 317 12.17 11.90 -12.02
N ASN A 318 12.96 12.17 -13.07
CA ASN A 318 13.57 13.49 -13.30
C ASN A 318 12.80 14.33 -14.35
N ASN A 319 11.67 13.83 -14.86
CA ASN A 319 10.81 14.55 -15.77
C ASN A 319 9.76 15.36 -14.97
N ASP A 320 9.71 16.67 -15.20
CA ASP A 320 8.83 17.62 -14.50
C ASP A 320 7.39 17.64 -15.03
N LYS A 321 7.08 16.81 -16.03
CA LYS A 321 5.77 16.73 -16.69
C LYS A 321 4.89 15.57 -16.23
N ASN A 322 5.31 14.84 -15.18
CA ASN A 322 4.54 13.75 -14.60
C ASN A 322 4.47 13.89 -13.07
N ASP A 323 3.66 13.02 -12.44
CA ASP A 323 3.41 13.05 -11.00
C ASP A 323 4.33 12.11 -10.19
N LEU A 324 5.33 11.50 -10.83
CA LEU A 324 6.25 10.57 -10.17
C LEU A 324 7.20 11.33 -9.26
N PHE A 325 7.01 11.17 -7.94
CA PHE A 325 7.78 11.88 -6.92
C PHE A 325 7.83 13.40 -7.16
N LEU A 326 6.67 14.07 -7.13
CA LEU A 326 6.57 15.54 -7.22
C LEU A 326 7.56 16.26 -6.29
N THR A 327 8.06 17.42 -6.72
CA THR A 327 8.97 18.24 -5.89
C THR A 327 8.22 18.76 -4.68
N ILE A 328 8.75 18.49 -3.50
CA ILE A 328 8.17 18.85 -2.21
C ILE A 328 9.00 19.92 -1.49
N GLY A 329 8.32 20.76 -0.72
CA GLY A 329 8.91 21.83 0.08
C GLY A 329 8.18 22.09 1.41
N PRO A 330 8.28 23.31 1.97
CA PRO A 330 7.75 23.59 3.31
C PRO A 330 6.23 23.49 3.45
N GLY A 331 5.48 23.78 2.38
CA GLY A 331 4.02 23.58 2.37
C GLY A 331 3.66 22.10 2.53
N ASP A 332 4.37 21.22 1.83
CA ASP A 332 4.20 19.77 1.92
C ASP A 332 4.55 19.26 3.32
N PHE A 333 5.59 19.81 3.95
CA PHE A 333 5.94 19.47 5.34
C PHE A 333 4.75 19.70 6.29
N LEU A 334 4.12 20.89 6.23
CA LEU A 334 3.03 21.24 7.13
C LEU A 334 1.79 20.36 6.91
N VAL A 335 1.38 20.14 5.65
CA VAL A 335 0.20 19.33 5.36
C VAL A 335 0.42 17.86 5.73
N HIS A 336 1.62 17.30 5.57
CA HIS A 336 1.91 15.94 6.01
C HIS A 336 1.84 15.78 7.53
N HIS A 337 2.23 16.81 8.30
CA HIS A 337 2.04 16.80 9.76
C HIS A 337 0.55 16.94 10.15
N ALA A 338 -0.24 17.68 9.38
CA ALA A 338 -1.70 17.73 9.56
C ALA A 338 -2.37 16.38 9.24
N ILE A 339 -1.93 15.69 8.19
CA ILE A 339 -2.36 14.32 7.87
C ILE A 339 -1.96 13.37 9.01
N ALA A 340 -0.72 13.46 9.50
CA ALA A 340 -0.26 12.65 10.63
C ALA A 340 -1.11 12.90 11.88
N LEU A 341 -1.46 14.16 12.19
CA LEU A 341 -2.38 14.51 13.28
C LEU A 341 -3.74 13.82 13.11
N GLY A 342 -4.32 13.90 11.91
CA GLY A 342 -5.60 13.25 11.58
C GLY A 342 -5.55 11.73 11.77
N LEU A 343 -4.51 11.08 11.26
CA LEU A 343 -4.32 9.63 11.38
C LEU A 343 -4.13 9.19 12.83
N HIS A 344 -3.28 9.86 13.61
CA HIS A 344 -3.03 9.50 15.01
C HIS A 344 -4.27 9.74 15.88
N THR A 345 -4.99 10.85 15.66
CA THR A 345 -6.20 11.16 16.42
C THR A 345 -7.33 10.19 16.08
N THR A 346 -7.51 9.85 14.81
CA THR A 346 -8.48 8.83 14.39
C THR A 346 -8.12 7.46 15.00
N THR A 347 -6.84 7.08 14.96
CA THR A 347 -6.36 5.84 15.57
C THR A 347 -6.58 5.83 17.08
N LEU A 348 -6.30 6.93 17.79
CA LEU A 348 -6.57 7.09 19.22
C LEU A 348 -8.04 6.81 19.54
N ILE A 349 -8.96 7.44 18.81
CA ILE A 349 -10.41 7.28 19.02
C ILE A 349 -10.82 5.82 18.85
N LEU A 350 -10.41 5.20 17.74
CA LEU A 350 -10.76 3.83 17.39
C LEU A 350 -10.14 2.79 18.35
N VAL A 351 -8.84 2.94 18.66
CA VAL A 351 -8.10 2.05 19.57
C VAL A 351 -8.65 2.16 20.99
N LYS A 352 -8.86 3.38 21.50
CA LYS A 352 -9.46 3.56 22.83
C LYS A 352 -10.84 2.90 22.89
N GLY A 353 -11.68 3.12 21.87
CA GLY A 353 -12.99 2.50 21.75
C GLY A 353 -12.93 0.97 21.84
N ALA A 354 -12.00 0.34 21.13
CA ALA A 354 -11.81 -1.10 21.16
C ALA A 354 -11.26 -1.63 22.50
N LEU A 355 -10.24 -0.98 23.07
CA LEU A 355 -9.57 -1.45 24.30
C LEU A 355 -10.42 -1.23 25.57
N ASP A 356 -11.31 -0.25 25.57
CA ASP A 356 -12.28 0.00 26.64
C ASP A 356 -13.66 -0.64 26.38
N ALA A 357 -13.82 -1.39 25.29
CA ALA A 357 -15.11 -1.96 24.89
C ALA A 357 -15.66 -2.95 25.93
N ARG A 358 -14.78 -3.73 26.58
CA ARG A 358 -15.19 -4.69 27.61
C ARG A 358 -15.47 -4.05 28.97
N GLY A 359 -14.90 -2.88 29.23
CA GLY A 359 -15.01 -2.19 30.51
C GLY A 359 -13.97 -1.08 30.67
N SER A 360 -14.36 -0.04 31.40
CA SER A 360 -13.50 1.06 31.83
C SER A 360 -13.70 1.33 33.33
N LYS A 361 -12.92 2.25 33.91
CA LYS A 361 -13.12 2.66 35.32
C LYS A 361 -14.52 3.23 35.58
N LEU A 362 -15.12 3.90 34.59
CA LEU A 362 -16.44 4.52 34.72
C LEU A 362 -17.60 3.50 34.60
N MET A 363 -17.41 2.46 33.78
CA MET A 363 -18.39 1.39 33.54
C MET A 363 -17.63 0.06 33.37
N PRO A 364 -17.34 -0.66 34.48
CA PRO A 364 -16.52 -1.87 34.45
C PRO A 364 -17.18 -3.07 33.76
N ASP A 365 -18.50 -3.12 33.74
CA ASP A 365 -19.39 -4.16 33.24
C ASP A 365 -19.89 -3.90 31.81
N LYS A 366 -19.23 -3.01 31.07
CA LYS A 366 -19.64 -2.58 29.72
C LYS A 366 -19.90 -3.73 28.74
N LYS A 367 -19.12 -4.80 28.82
CA LYS A 367 -19.31 -6.01 27.98
C LYS A 367 -20.73 -6.60 28.06
N ASP A 368 -21.42 -6.42 29.20
CA ASP A 368 -22.73 -7.04 29.46
C ASP A 368 -23.87 -6.31 28.72
N PHE A 369 -23.60 -5.11 28.19
CA PHE A 369 -24.54 -4.27 27.43
C PHE A 369 -24.39 -4.43 25.91
N GLY A 370 -23.36 -5.16 25.45
CA GLY A 370 -23.06 -5.32 24.04
C GLY A 370 -22.33 -4.11 23.42
N TYR A 371 -22.24 -4.10 22.09
CA TYR A 371 -21.45 -3.09 21.36
C TYR A 371 -22.14 -1.73 21.23
N SER A 372 -23.46 -1.71 21.11
CA SER A 372 -24.24 -0.49 20.91
C SER A 372 -25.37 -0.41 21.93
N PHE A 373 -25.31 0.61 22.76
CA PHE A 373 -26.31 0.96 23.77
C PHE A 373 -26.30 2.49 23.96
N PRO A 374 -27.39 3.11 24.44
CA PRO A 374 -27.49 4.57 24.49
C PRO A 374 -26.53 5.25 25.48
N CYS A 375 -26.54 4.78 26.73
CA CYS A 375 -25.68 5.24 27.85
C CYS A 375 -25.92 4.32 29.07
N ASP A 376 -25.25 4.58 30.20
CA ASP A 376 -25.54 3.98 31.52
C ASP A 376 -26.13 5.03 32.49
N GLY A 377 -27.04 5.85 31.96
CA GLY A 377 -27.78 6.88 32.70
C GLY A 377 -26.99 8.14 33.07
N PRO A 378 -27.66 9.13 33.72
CA PRO A 378 -27.04 10.40 34.10
C PRO A 378 -26.21 10.33 35.39
N GLY A 379 -26.17 9.17 36.06
CA GLY A 379 -25.36 8.96 37.26
C GLY A 379 -23.85 9.08 36.99
N ARG A 380 -23.04 9.13 38.07
CA ARG A 380 -21.56 9.18 38.01
C ARG A 380 -20.97 10.32 37.17
N GLY A 381 -21.71 11.44 37.02
CA GLY A 381 -21.29 12.60 36.24
C GLY A 381 -21.76 12.62 34.77
N GLY A 382 -22.53 11.61 34.35
CA GLY A 382 -23.01 11.44 32.98
C GLY A 382 -22.19 10.43 32.17
N THR A 383 -22.88 9.64 31.35
CA THR A 383 -22.29 8.53 30.56
C THR A 383 -22.66 8.59 29.07
N CYS A 384 -22.84 9.81 28.56
CA CYS A 384 -23.14 10.08 27.15
C CYS A 384 -21.98 9.71 26.21
#